data_AF-A0A6G3Y0M9-F1
#
_entry.id   AF-A0A6G3Y0M9-F1
#
_cell.length_a   1.000
_cell.length_b   1.000
_cell.length_c   1.000
_cell.angle_alpha   90.00
_cell.angle_beta   90.00
_cell.angle_gamma   90.00
#
_symmetry.space_group_name_H-M   'P 1'
#
loop_
_entity.id
_entity.type
_entity.pdbx_description
1 polymer ?
#
loop_
_entity_poly.entity_id
_entity_poly.type
_entity_poly.pdbx_seq_one_letter_code
_entity_poly.pdbx_strand_id
1 'polypeptide(L)'
;LASPERNLLFDINDFDETLPGPWEWDVKRLAASLVIAGRANGFTHRERAGIVRASVRSYRESMARFAGMRNLEVWYARTDAERLRTVAAEQLGGRGRRNVDRALGKARSRDSLQAFGKLAEVVDGRLRIAADPPMVVPLTDLMPGVARETVHREFRTMVAGYAHSLVSDRRSLLEDFTLVDVARKVVGVGSVGTRCWIILLLGRDGGDPLLLQAKEAGPSVLAEHAGASRYANQGERVVSGQRLMQAS
;
A
#
# COMPACT_ATOMS: atom_id res chain seq x y z
N LEU A 1 1.75 4.17 8.01
CA LEU A 1 2.80 3.17 7.75
C LEU A 1 3.84 3.27 8.86
N ALA A 2 4.60 2.20 9.13
CA ALA A 2 5.69 2.25 10.10
C ALA A 2 7.01 2.33 9.32
N SER A 3 7.89 3.26 9.67
CA SER A 3 9.29 3.24 9.22
C SER A 3 10.00 1.95 9.69
N PRO A 4 11.23 1.64 9.24
CA PRO A 4 12.05 0.57 9.82
C PRO A 4 12.16 0.66 11.35
N GLU A 5 12.07 1.87 11.92
CA GLU A 5 12.06 2.15 13.36
C GLU A 5 10.67 2.07 14.01
N ARG A 6 9.65 1.62 13.26
CA ARG A 6 8.22 1.57 13.64
C ARG A 6 7.57 2.92 13.96
N ASN A 7 8.19 4.04 13.57
CA ASN A 7 7.58 5.36 13.68
C ASN A 7 6.38 5.47 12.72
N LEU A 8 5.23 5.93 13.24
CA LEU A 8 4.05 6.17 12.43
C LEU A 8 4.23 7.40 11.55
N LEU A 9 4.27 7.17 10.23
CA LEU A 9 4.33 8.21 9.21
C LEU A 9 2.97 8.41 8.57
N PHE A 10 2.62 9.68 8.36
CA PHE A 10 1.54 10.11 7.48
C PHE A 10 2.11 10.26 6.08
N ASP A 11 1.70 9.35 5.21
CA ASP A 11 2.25 9.23 3.87
C ASP A 11 1.17 8.75 2.89
N ILE A 12 1.44 8.91 1.61
CA ILE A 12 0.61 8.40 0.53
C ILE A 12 0.74 6.87 0.45
N ASN A 13 -0.27 6.25 -0.15
CA ASN A 13 -0.35 4.82 -0.38
C ASN A 13 -0.99 4.60 -1.75
N ASP A 14 -0.96 3.36 -2.22
CA ASP A 14 -1.53 2.93 -3.50
C ASP A 14 -0.79 3.54 -4.72
N PHE A 15 0.27 2.85 -5.14
CA PHE A 15 1.24 3.33 -6.12
C PHE A 15 1.08 2.71 -7.51
N ASP A 16 -0.12 2.21 -7.82
CA ASP A 16 -0.43 1.63 -9.13
C ASP A 16 -0.22 2.64 -10.27
N GLU A 17 -0.35 3.94 -9.96
CA GLU A 17 -0.02 5.04 -10.88
C GLU A 17 1.12 5.92 -10.39
N THR A 18 2.29 5.70 -10.98
CA THR A 18 3.55 6.39 -10.69
C THR A 18 4.21 6.99 -11.93
N LEU A 19 3.50 7.00 -13.08
CA LEU A 19 4.02 7.57 -14.31
C LEU A 19 4.11 9.10 -14.17
N PRO A 20 5.24 9.74 -14.51
CA PRO A 20 5.36 11.19 -14.47
C PRO A 20 4.32 11.88 -15.35
N GLY A 21 3.66 12.90 -14.81
CA GLY A 21 2.69 13.73 -15.53
C GLY A 21 2.60 15.13 -14.91
N PRO A 22 1.71 16.00 -15.43
CA PRO A 22 1.48 17.32 -14.86
C PRO A 22 1.06 17.24 -13.39
N TRP A 23 1.81 17.89 -12.50
CA TRP A 23 1.56 17.89 -11.05
C TRP A 23 0.17 18.43 -10.68
N GLU A 24 -0.41 19.27 -11.54
CA GLU A 24 -1.74 19.83 -11.38
C GLU A 24 -2.83 18.75 -11.38
N TRP A 25 -2.58 17.60 -12.01
CA TRP A 25 -3.53 16.49 -12.03
C TRP A 25 -3.75 15.92 -10.63
N ASP A 26 -2.68 15.73 -9.85
CA ASP A 26 -2.77 15.26 -8.47
C ASP A 26 -3.52 16.26 -7.58
N VAL A 27 -3.20 17.55 -7.72
CA VAL A 27 -3.86 18.62 -6.95
C VAL A 27 -5.34 18.73 -7.30
N LYS A 28 -5.70 18.61 -8.59
CA LYS A 28 -7.10 18.61 -9.05
C LYS A 28 -7.85 17.38 -8.53
N ARG A 29 -7.23 16.18 -8.57
CA ARG A 29 -7.81 14.94 -8.04
C ARG A 29 -8.02 15.04 -6.53
N LEU A 30 -7.05 15.56 -5.78
CA LEU A 30 -7.18 15.81 -4.34
C LEU A 30 -8.32 16.79 -4.04
N ALA A 31 -8.38 17.92 -4.74
CA ALA A 31 -9.44 18.91 -4.58
C ALA A 31 -10.83 18.31 -4.87
N ALA A 32 -10.96 17.53 -5.96
CA ALA A 32 -12.20 16.83 -6.29
C ALA A 32 -12.59 15.81 -5.20
N SER A 33 -11.62 15.03 -4.71
CA SER A 33 -11.82 14.07 -3.62
C SER A 33 -12.34 14.75 -2.34
N LEU A 34 -11.78 15.90 -1.95
CA LEU A 34 -12.24 16.68 -0.81
C LEU A 34 -13.68 17.20 -0.99
N VAL A 35 -14.06 17.59 -2.22
CA VAL A 35 -15.45 17.99 -2.52
C VAL A 35 -16.40 16.79 -2.36
N ILE A 36 -16.04 15.62 -2.89
CA ILE A 36 -16.85 14.39 -2.81
C ILE A 36 -16.99 13.96 -1.35
N ALA A 37 -15.88 13.89 -0.61
CA ALA A 37 -15.88 13.57 0.81
C ALA A 37 -16.72 14.57 1.62
N GLY A 38 -16.57 15.87 1.36
CA GLY A 38 -17.38 16.90 2.03
C GLY A 38 -18.87 16.75 1.75
N ARG A 39 -19.27 16.40 0.52
CA ARG A 39 -20.68 16.11 0.17
C ARG A 39 -21.20 14.90 0.95
N ALA A 40 -20.44 13.81 0.96
CA ALA A 40 -20.81 12.58 1.66
C ALA A 40 -20.95 12.78 3.18
N ASN A 41 -20.20 13.73 3.76
CA ASN A 41 -20.26 14.08 5.18
C ASN A 41 -21.24 15.22 5.51
N GLY A 42 -22.04 15.70 4.55
CA GLY A 42 -23.08 16.71 4.78
C GLY A 42 -22.57 18.15 4.92
N PHE A 43 -21.33 18.44 4.53
CA PHE A 43 -20.75 19.79 4.64
C PHE A 43 -21.41 20.71 3.61
N THR A 44 -21.67 21.95 3.96
CA THR A 44 -22.24 22.96 3.07
C THR A 44 -21.31 23.32 1.92
N HIS A 45 -21.84 23.96 0.87
CA HIS A 45 -21.02 24.45 -0.23
C HIS A 45 -19.89 25.40 0.25
N ARG A 46 -20.21 26.29 1.20
CA ARG A 46 -19.24 27.26 1.74
C ARG A 46 -18.11 26.57 2.51
N GLU A 47 -18.42 25.58 3.32
CA GLU A 47 -17.40 24.80 4.06
C GLU A 47 -16.49 24.03 3.10
N ARG A 48 -17.06 23.34 2.11
CA ARG A 48 -16.28 22.61 1.10
C ARG A 48 -15.36 23.53 0.31
N ALA A 49 -15.85 24.71 -0.09
CA ALA A 49 -15.02 25.70 -0.77
C ALA A 49 -13.86 26.19 0.12
N GLY A 50 -14.09 26.36 1.41
CA GLY A 50 -13.05 26.66 2.40
C GLY A 50 -11.99 25.57 2.49
N ILE A 51 -12.41 24.31 2.60
CA ILE A 51 -11.52 23.13 2.67
C ILE A 51 -10.63 23.02 1.43
N VAL A 52 -11.23 23.12 0.23
CA VAL A 52 -10.48 23.03 -1.03
C VAL A 52 -9.47 24.17 -1.15
N ARG A 53 -9.86 25.42 -0.84
CA ARG A 53 -8.96 26.57 -0.88
C ARG A 53 -7.81 26.42 0.12
N ALA A 54 -8.08 25.93 1.32
CA ALA A 54 -7.06 25.68 2.33
C ALA A 54 -6.09 24.57 1.88
N SER A 55 -6.60 23.48 1.29
CA SER A 55 -5.78 22.38 0.78
C SER A 55 -4.85 22.84 -0.36
N VAL A 56 -5.38 23.53 -1.37
CA VAL A 56 -4.57 24.02 -2.51
C VAL A 56 -3.58 25.10 -2.06
N ARG A 57 -3.96 25.96 -1.11
CA ARG A 57 -3.05 26.93 -0.49
C ARG A 57 -1.88 26.23 0.20
N SER A 58 -2.16 25.21 1.01
CA SER A 58 -1.14 24.43 1.73
C SER A 58 -0.18 23.73 0.75
N TYR A 59 -0.69 23.18 -0.35
CA TYR A 59 0.15 22.62 -1.41
C TYR A 59 1.10 23.66 -2.00
N ARG A 60 0.58 24.83 -2.41
CA ARG A 60 1.37 25.94 -2.95
C ARG A 60 2.45 26.42 -1.97
N GLU A 61 2.10 26.61 -0.70
CA GLU A 61 3.04 27.05 0.35
C GLU A 61 4.11 26.01 0.65
N SER A 62 3.74 24.72 0.63
CA SER A 62 4.69 23.62 0.78
C SER A 62 5.67 23.55 -0.39
N MET A 63 5.19 23.70 -1.63
CA MET A 63 6.03 23.77 -2.83
C MET A 63 7.01 24.94 -2.78
N ALA A 64 6.54 26.13 -2.39
CA ALA A 64 7.40 27.30 -2.24
C ALA A 64 8.47 27.08 -1.16
N ARG A 65 8.12 26.43 -0.04
CA ARG A 65 9.08 26.05 1.00
C ARG A 65 10.11 25.05 0.47
N PHE A 66 9.67 23.99 -0.20
CA PHE A 66 10.57 22.96 -0.72
C PHE A 66 11.52 23.50 -1.80
N ALA A 67 11.08 24.47 -2.60
CA ALA A 67 11.94 25.14 -3.57
C ALA A 67 13.11 25.92 -2.93
N GLY A 68 12.98 26.31 -1.65
CA GLY A 68 14.05 26.96 -0.89
C GLY A 68 14.93 26.00 -0.09
N MET A 69 14.67 24.69 -0.11
CA MET A 69 15.41 23.69 0.65
C MET A 69 16.49 23.00 -0.19
N ARG A 70 17.53 22.47 0.46
CA ARG A 70 18.53 21.62 -0.20
C ARG A 70 17.93 20.26 -0.53
N ASN A 71 18.48 19.59 -1.55
CA ASN A 71 17.98 18.29 -2.00
C ASN A 71 17.88 17.24 -0.89
N LEU A 72 18.88 17.14 0.00
CA LEU A 72 18.83 16.21 1.13
C LEU A 72 17.76 16.59 2.15
N GLU A 73 17.50 17.87 2.35
CA GLU A 73 16.47 18.33 3.28
C GLU A 73 15.07 17.99 2.74
N VAL A 74 14.87 18.11 1.41
CA VAL A 74 13.64 17.65 0.75
C VAL A 74 13.52 16.12 0.83
N TRP A 75 14.61 15.39 0.59
CA TRP A 75 14.64 13.92 0.67
C TRP A 75 14.24 13.39 2.05
N TYR A 76 14.68 14.07 3.12
CA TYR A 76 14.34 13.70 4.49
C TYR A 76 13.09 14.41 5.04
N ALA A 77 12.37 15.17 4.23
CA ALA A 77 11.14 15.82 4.68
C ALA A 77 10.05 14.78 4.97
N ARG A 78 9.55 14.76 6.21
CA ARG A 78 8.55 13.79 6.68
C ARG A 78 7.43 14.47 7.45
N THR A 79 6.26 13.83 7.45
CA THR A 79 5.14 14.16 8.35
C THR A 79 4.90 12.97 9.26
N ASP A 80 5.44 13.04 10.47
CA ASP A 80 5.21 12.01 11.49
C ASP A 80 3.92 12.27 12.29
N ALA A 81 3.57 11.28 13.12
CA ALA A 81 2.41 11.35 14.00
C ALA A 81 2.46 12.50 15.01
N GLU A 82 3.65 12.91 15.48
CA GLU A 82 3.77 14.02 16.44
C GLU A 82 3.46 15.35 15.77
N ARG A 83 3.98 15.57 14.56
CA ARG A 83 3.63 16.75 13.75
C ARG A 83 2.13 16.85 13.52
N LEU A 84 1.45 15.73 13.25
CA LEU A 84 -0.01 15.70 13.12
C LEU A 84 -0.71 16.07 14.43
N ARG A 85 -0.21 15.60 15.58
CA ARG A 85 -0.74 15.97 16.91
C ARG A 85 -0.56 17.44 17.19
N THR A 86 0.60 18.02 16.88
CA THR A 86 0.85 19.46 17.04
C THR A 86 -0.14 20.29 16.22
N VAL A 87 -0.29 19.98 14.93
CA VAL A 87 -1.25 20.68 14.06
C VAL A 87 -2.68 20.51 14.57
N ALA A 88 -3.07 19.30 15.02
CA ALA A 88 -4.38 19.06 15.59
C ALA A 88 -4.61 19.84 16.88
N ALA A 89 -3.59 19.96 17.74
CA ALA A 89 -3.65 20.73 18.97
C ALA A 89 -3.83 22.22 18.67
N GLU A 90 -3.13 22.76 17.68
CA GLU A 90 -3.22 24.19 17.33
C GLU A 90 -4.52 24.54 16.61
N GLN A 91 -5.00 23.68 15.71
CA GLN A 91 -6.03 24.03 14.72
C GLN A 91 -7.40 23.39 15.00
N LEU A 92 -7.48 22.35 15.83
CA LEU A 92 -8.73 21.61 16.07
C LEU A 92 -9.21 21.77 17.52
N GLY A 93 -10.54 21.84 17.67
CA GLY A 93 -11.20 21.75 18.97
C GLY A 93 -11.10 20.33 19.58
N GLY A 94 -11.53 20.18 20.84
CA GLY A 94 -11.33 18.94 21.62
C GLY A 94 -11.88 17.67 20.97
N ARG A 95 -12.97 17.75 20.19
CA ARG A 95 -13.48 16.60 19.42
C ARG A 95 -12.53 16.19 18.29
N GLY A 96 -11.97 17.16 17.56
CA GLY A 96 -11.04 16.90 16.46
C GLY A 96 -9.74 16.29 16.94
N ARG A 97 -9.18 16.81 18.05
CA ARG A 97 -7.98 16.24 18.69
C ARG A 97 -8.18 14.77 19.07
N ARG A 98 -9.28 14.45 19.78
CA ARG A 98 -9.63 13.06 20.14
C ARG A 98 -9.78 12.14 18.93
N ASN A 99 -10.30 12.65 17.81
CA ASN A 99 -10.43 11.87 16.59
C ASN A 99 -9.06 11.55 15.98
N VAL A 100 -8.12 12.52 15.97
CA VAL A 100 -6.74 12.30 15.53
C VAL A 100 -6.04 11.29 16.43
N ASP A 101 -6.12 11.43 17.74
CA ASP A 101 -5.51 10.50 18.69
C ASP A 101 -6.06 9.08 18.54
N ARG A 102 -7.37 8.94 18.36
CA ARG A 102 -8.02 7.65 18.10
C ARG A 102 -7.53 7.04 16.79
N ALA A 103 -7.40 7.84 15.72
CA ALA A 103 -6.91 7.36 14.44
C ALA A 103 -5.46 6.88 14.52
N LEU A 104 -4.59 7.64 15.21
CA LEU A 104 -3.20 7.27 15.46
C LEU A 104 -3.10 6.02 16.34
N GLY A 105 -3.90 5.92 17.40
CA GLY A 105 -3.96 4.73 18.27
C GLY A 105 -4.35 3.47 17.50
N LYS A 106 -5.38 3.55 16.64
CA LYS A 106 -5.77 2.46 15.74
C LYS A 106 -4.67 2.10 14.74
N ALA A 107 -3.91 3.07 14.24
CA ALA A 107 -2.82 2.80 13.32
C ALA A 107 -1.68 2.02 14.00
N ARG A 108 -1.38 2.30 15.28
CA ARG A 108 -0.37 1.56 16.06
C ARG A 108 -0.78 0.11 16.34
N SER A 109 -2.06 -0.16 16.52
CA SER A 109 -2.56 -1.48 16.88
C SER A 109 -2.73 -2.44 15.69
N ARG A 110 -2.55 -1.98 14.45
CA ARG A 110 -2.61 -2.84 13.26
C ARG A 110 -1.29 -3.58 13.09
N ASP A 111 -1.17 -4.72 13.76
CA ASP A 111 -0.06 -5.65 13.53
C ASP A 111 -0.38 -6.56 12.32
N SER A 112 0.66 -6.83 11.53
CA SER A 112 0.69 -7.85 10.48
C SER A 112 0.15 -9.21 10.93
N LEU A 113 0.43 -9.61 12.18
CA LEU A 113 -0.05 -10.87 12.79
C LEU A 113 -1.57 -10.89 12.98
N GLN A 114 -2.22 -9.74 13.21
CA GLN A 114 -3.68 -9.67 13.33
C GLN A 114 -4.38 -9.85 11.98
N ALA A 115 -3.75 -9.38 10.89
CA ALA A 115 -4.22 -9.65 9.54
C ALA A 115 -3.99 -11.13 9.15
N PHE A 116 -2.89 -11.71 9.60
CA PHE A 116 -2.56 -13.12 9.41
C PHE A 116 -3.62 -14.06 10.03
N GLY A 117 -3.99 -13.85 11.29
CA GLY A 117 -4.99 -14.69 11.98
C GLY A 117 -6.39 -14.70 11.35
N LYS A 118 -6.68 -13.78 10.42
CA LYS A 118 -7.93 -13.75 9.64
C LYS A 118 -7.81 -14.41 8.27
N LEU A 119 -6.58 -14.64 7.80
CA LEU A 119 -6.29 -15.12 6.45
C LEU A 119 -5.73 -16.53 6.42
N ALA A 120 -5.43 -17.13 7.58
CA ALA A 120 -4.90 -18.48 7.67
C ALA A 120 -5.64 -19.33 8.71
N GLU A 121 -5.74 -20.61 8.43
CA GLU A 121 -6.36 -21.63 9.27
C GLU A 121 -5.51 -22.92 9.27
N VAL A 122 -5.72 -23.79 10.24
CA VAL A 122 -5.06 -25.09 10.31
C VAL A 122 -6.03 -26.16 9.86
N VAL A 123 -5.71 -26.85 8.76
CA VAL A 123 -6.48 -27.96 8.20
C VAL A 123 -5.58 -29.19 8.13
N ASP A 124 -5.96 -30.27 8.79
CA ASP A 124 -5.19 -31.52 8.90
C ASP A 124 -3.76 -31.29 9.46
N GLY A 125 -3.64 -30.41 10.46
CA GLY A 125 -2.34 -30.07 11.07
C GLY A 125 -1.42 -29.24 10.17
N ARG A 126 -1.91 -28.76 9.02
CA ARG A 126 -1.16 -27.88 8.10
C ARG A 126 -1.81 -26.51 8.03
N LEU A 127 -0.99 -25.48 8.13
CA LEU A 127 -1.43 -24.10 7.93
C LEU A 127 -1.78 -23.89 6.46
N ARG A 128 -2.93 -23.28 6.19
CA ARG A 128 -3.48 -22.97 4.88
C ARG A 128 -4.10 -21.59 4.88
N ILE A 129 -4.31 -21.02 3.70
CA ILE A 129 -5.06 -19.77 3.57
C ILE A 129 -6.54 -20.07 3.75
N ALA A 130 -7.20 -19.36 4.67
CA ALA A 130 -8.62 -19.51 4.92
C ALA A 130 -9.43 -19.04 3.69
N ALA A 131 -10.31 -19.90 3.20
CA ALA A 131 -11.17 -19.58 2.06
C ALA A 131 -12.25 -18.57 2.46
N ASP A 132 -12.47 -17.57 1.61
CA ASP A 132 -13.56 -16.59 1.74
C ASP A 132 -14.11 -16.23 0.34
N PRO A 133 -14.79 -17.16 -0.37
CA PRO A 133 -15.23 -16.92 -1.74
C PRO A 133 -16.31 -15.81 -1.82
N PRO A 134 -16.28 -14.93 -2.86
CA PRO A 134 -15.34 -14.94 -3.98
C PRO A 134 -14.05 -14.14 -3.73
N MET A 135 -13.86 -13.62 -2.51
CA MET A 135 -12.80 -12.66 -2.16
C MET A 135 -11.44 -13.32 -2.00
N VAL A 136 -11.37 -14.49 -1.37
CA VAL A 136 -10.17 -15.31 -1.23
C VAL A 136 -10.52 -16.73 -1.66
N VAL A 137 -9.89 -17.19 -2.74
CA VAL A 137 -10.10 -18.54 -3.26
C VAL A 137 -8.76 -19.26 -3.31
N PRO A 138 -8.55 -20.28 -2.46
CA PRO A 138 -7.35 -21.11 -2.49
C PRO A 138 -7.09 -21.67 -3.89
N LEU A 139 -5.82 -21.81 -4.24
CA LEU A 139 -5.42 -22.25 -5.57
C LEU A 139 -5.97 -23.65 -5.90
N THR A 140 -6.07 -24.53 -4.91
CA THR A 140 -6.65 -25.87 -5.02
C THR A 140 -8.09 -25.85 -5.52
N ASP A 141 -8.85 -24.83 -5.11
CA ASP A 141 -10.27 -24.72 -5.41
C ASP A 141 -10.50 -24.03 -6.75
N LEU A 142 -9.53 -23.20 -7.16
CA LEU A 142 -9.60 -22.42 -8.39
C LEU A 142 -9.24 -23.22 -9.65
N MET A 143 -8.39 -24.24 -9.50
CA MET A 143 -7.90 -25.07 -10.61
C MET A 143 -8.09 -26.58 -10.32
N PRO A 144 -9.33 -27.05 -10.13
CA PRO A 144 -9.59 -28.47 -9.88
C PRO A 144 -9.14 -29.30 -11.10
N GLY A 145 -8.27 -30.28 -10.87
CA GLY A 145 -7.76 -31.19 -11.91
C GLY A 145 -6.41 -30.80 -12.53
N VAL A 146 -5.87 -29.62 -12.24
CA VAL A 146 -4.45 -29.33 -12.51
C VAL A 146 -3.61 -29.87 -11.36
N ALA A 147 -2.50 -30.54 -11.67
CA ALA A 147 -1.57 -31.01 -10.65
C ALA A 147 -1.12 -29.83 -9.77
N ARG A 148 -1.51 -29.86 -8.49
CA ARG A 148 -1.18 -28.83 -7.50
C ARG A 148 0.32 -28.54 -7.50
N GLU A 149 1.12 -29.58 -7.66
CA GLU A 149 2.57 -29.57 -7.71
C GLU A 149 3.11 -28.72 -8.87
N THR A 150 2.43 -28.73 -10.02
CA THR A 150 2.82 -27.92 -11.18
C THR A 150 2.63 -26.44 -10.91
N VAL A 151 1.45 -26.04 -10.41
CA VAL A 151 1.19 -24.62 -10.14
C VAL A 151 1.99 -24.12 -8.94
N HIS A 152 2.15 -24.93 -7.89
CA HIS A 152 3.06 -24.60 -6.78
C HIS A 152 4.50 -24.40 -7.26
N ARG A 153 4.97 -25.16 -8.25
CA ARG A 153 6.32 -24.98 -8.83
C ARG A 153 6.47 -23.63 -9.51
N GLU A 154 5.44 -23.16 -10.21
CA GLU A 154 5.47 -21.82 -10.81
C GLU A 154 5.55 -20.72 -9.75
N PHE A 155 4.76 -20.81 -8.68
CA PHE A 155 4.85 -19.84 -7.57
C PHE A 155 6.18 -19.91 -6.84
N ARG A 156 6.78 -21.10 -6.65
CA ARG A 156 8.15 -21.20 -6.12
C ARG A 156 9.16 -20.50 -7.03
N THR A 157 9.04 -20.68 -8.34
CA THR A 157 9.90 -20.03 -9.33
C THR A 157 9.73 -18.51 -9.29
N MET A 158 8.49 -18.02 -9.17
CA MET A 158 8.18 -16.59 -9.00
C MET A 158 8.81 -16.02 -7.72
N VAL A 159 8.66 -16.70 -6.57
CA VAL A 159 9.26 -16.27 -5.29
C VAL A 159 10.79 -16.28 -5.37
N ALA A 160 11.38 -17.30 -5.99
CA ALA A 160 12.83 -17.34 -6.22
C ALA A 160 13.30 -16.18 -7.11
N GLY A 161 12.57 -15.88 -8.20
CA GLY A 161 12.85 -14.71 -9.04
C GLY A 161 12.75 -13.39 -8.27
N TYR A 162 11.73 -13.24 -7.43
CA TYR A 162 11.59 -12.08 -6.54
C TYR A 162 12.76 -11.97 -5.56
N ALA A 163 13.23 -13.07 -4.96
CA ALA A 163 14.37 -13.07 -4.06
C ALA A 163 15.65 -12.51 -4.71
N HIS A 164 15.85 -12.74 -6.02
CA HIS A 164 16.98 -12.17 -6.77
C HIS A 164 16.87 -10.65 -6.98
N SER A 165 15.67 -10.07 -6.86
CA SER A 165 15.46 -8.62 -6.94
C SER A 165 15.67 -7.88 -5.61
N LEU A 166 15.86 -8.63 -4.51
CA LEU A 166 16.07 -8.08 -3.17
C LEU A 166 17.54 -7.76 -2.90
N VAL A 167 17.76 -6.79 -2.00
CA VAL A 167 19.07 -6.58 -1.36
C VAL A 167 19.45 -7.81 -0.51
N SER A 168 20.75 -8.02 -0.30
CA SER A 168 21.30 -9.28 0.20
C SER A 168 20.75 -9.70 1.56
N ASP A 169 20.58 -8.76 2.50
CA ASP A 169 20.02 -9.01 3.83
C ASP A 169 18.58 -9.52 3.77
N ARG A 170 17.72 -8.89 2.96
CA ARG A 170 16.32 -9.29 2.76
C ARG A 170 16.19 -10.59 1.97
N ARG A 171 17.11 -10.82 1.03
CA ARG A 171 17.19 -12.08 0.29
C ARG A 171 17.50 -13.24 1.24
N SER A 172 18.54 -13.11 2.07
CA SER A 172 18.90 -14.13 3.05
C SER A 172 17.76 -14.42 4.02
N LEU A 173 17.05 -13.38 4.48
CA LEU A 173 15.85 -13.59 5.30
C LEU A 173 14.78 -14.41 4.58
N LEU A 174 14.49 -14.09 3.30
CA LEU A 174 13.45 -14.79 2.54
C LEU A 174 13.81 -16.26 2.24
N GLU A 175 15.10 -16.59 2.16
CA GLU A 175 15.59 -17.96 1.92
C GLU A 175 15.27 -18.93 3.07
N ASP A 176 15.05 -18.41 4.29
CA ASP A 176 14.64 -19.19 5.46
C ASP A 176 13.13 -19.56 5.45
N PHE A 177 12.36 -19.09 4.45
CA PHE A 177 10.93 -19.31 4.35
C PHE A 177 10.57 -20.30 3.22
N THR A 178 9.64 -21.20 3.49
CA THR A 178 9.13 -22.19 2.53
C THR A 178 7.70 -21.89 2.10
N LEU A 179 7.42 -22.00 0.79
CA LEU A 179 6.07 -21.84 0.23
C LEU A 179 5.13 -22.95 0.73
N VAL A 180 4.04 -22.56 1.38
CA VAL A 180 3.07 -23.48 1.99
C VAL A 180 1.76 -23.47 1.23
N ASP A 181 1.21 -22.28 0.94
CA ASP A 181 -0.09 -22.19 0.28
C ASP A 181 -0.22 -20.92 -0.56
N VAL A 182 -1.16 -20.94 -1.52
CA VAL A 182 -1.42 -19.82 -2.42
C VAL A 182 -2.92 -19.67 -2.61
N ALA A 183 -3.42 -18.43 -2.61
CA ALA A 183 -4.81 -18.13 -2.90
C ALA A 183 -4.93 -16.93 -3.82
N ARG A 184 -5.91 -16.95 -4.72
CA ARG A 184 -6.31 -15.75 -5.47
C ARG A 184 -7.08 -14.84 -4.53
N LYS A 185 -6.74 -13.56 -4.53
CA LYS A 185 -7.47 -12.52 -3.83
C LYS A 185 -8.11 -11.56 -4.81
N VAL A 186 -9.41 -11.34 -4.68
CA VAL A 186 -10.07 -10.21 -5.32
C VAL A 186 -9.78 -8.97 -4.49
N VAL A 187 -9.15 -7.98 -5.13
CA VAL A 187 -8.87 -6.67 -4.55
C VAL A 187 -9.90 -5.64 -5.04
N GLY A 188 -10.00 -4.49 -4.36
CA GLY A 188 -11.08 -3.52 -4.51
C GLY A 188 -11.34 -2.99 -5.93
N VAL A 189 -12.30 -2.07 -6.06
CA VAL A 189 -12.92 -1.65 -7.33
C VAL A 189 -11.93 -1.24 -8.45
N GLY A 190 -10.74 -0.73 -8.13
CA GLY A 190 -9.73 -0.30 -9.12
C GLY A 190 -8.88 -1.42 -9.71
N SER A 191 -8.91 -2.62 -9.13
CA SER A 191 -8.08 -3.76 -9.53
C SER A 191 -8.92 -4.97 -9.93
N VAL A 192 -10.24 -4.80 -10.05
CA VAL A 192 -11.16 -5.86 -10.51
C VAL A 192 -10.75 -6.27 -11.93
N GLY A 193 -10.42 -7.55 -12.11
CA GLY A 193 -9.95 -8.10 -13.39
C GLY A 193 -8.44 -8.32 -13.48
N THR A 194 -7.65 -7.76 -12.55
CA THR A 194 -6.19 -8.01 -12.48
C THR A 194 -5.86 -9.20 -11.57
N ARG A 195 -4.74 -9.88 -11.85
CA ARG A 195 -4.29 -11.00 -11.02
C ARG A 195 -3.71 -10.50 -9.70
N CYS A 196 -4.27 -10.98 -8.60
CA CYS A 196 -3.74 -10.75 -7.27
C CYS A 196 -3.71 -12.07 -6.49
N TRP A 197 -2.55 -12.40 -5.94
CA TRP A 197 -2.29 -13.63 -5.21
C TRP A 197 -1.81 -13.32 -3.81
N ILE A 198 -2.25 -14.12 -2.85
CA ILE A 198 -1.68 -14.23 -1.51
C ILE A 198 -0.81 -15.48 -1.52
N ILE A 199 0.45 -15.32 -1.11
CA ILE A 199 1.44 -16.38 -1.00
C ILE A 199 1.77 -16.54 0.48
N LEU A 200 1.42 -17.69 1.05
CA LEU A 200 1.74 -18.07 2.41
C LEU A 200 3.07 -18.82 2.43
N LEU A 201 4.03 -18.28 3.18
CA LEU A 201 5.29 -18.91 3.48
C LEU A 201 5.40 -19.19 4.99
N LEU A 202 6.14 -20.21 5.35
CA LEU A 202 6.48 -20.53 6.75
C LEU A 202 7.98 -20.60 6.94
N GLY A 203 8.46 -19.92 7.97
CA GLY A 203 9.82 -20.02 8.48
C GLY A 203 9.90 -21.08 9.58
N ARG A 204 10.50 -20.72 10.71
CA ARG A 204 10.83 -21.64 11.81
C ARG A 204 9.60 -22.31 12.44
N ASP A 205 9.71 -23.63 12.65
CA ASP A 205 8.82 -24.47 13.46
C ASP A 205 7.31 -24.36 13.17
N GLY A 206 6.94 -23.89 11.98
CA GLY A 206 5.54 -23.72 11.56
C GLY A 206 4.77 -22.61 12.28
N GLY A 207 5.42 -21.86 13.18
CA GLY A 207 4.85 -20.75 13.95
C GLY A 207 5.25 -19.36 13.44
N ASP A 208 6.02 -19.29 12.36
CA ASP A 208 6.59 -18.06 11.80
C ASP A 208 6.06 -17.80 10.38
N PRO A 209 4.84 -17.27 10.24
CA PRO A 209 4.23 -17.06 8.93
C PRO A 209 4.66 -15.75 8.28
N LEU A 210 4.92 -15.82 6.97
CA LEU A 210 5.12 -14.66 6.11
C LEU A 210 4.09 -14.68 4.97
N LEU A 211 3.32 -13.60 4.85
CA LEU A 211 2.39 -13.40 3.74
C LEU A 211 2.99 -12.42 2.73
N LEU A 212 3.14 -12.87 1.49
CA LEU A 212 3.44 -12.00 0.36
C LEU A 212 2.19 -11.79 -0.48
N GLN A 213 2.05 -10.59 -1.04
CA GLN A 213 1.02 -10.30 -2.02
C GLN A 213 1.69 -10.06 -3.38
N ALA A 214 1.36 -10.89 -4.37
CA ALA A 214 1.80 -10.70 -5.75
C ALA A 214 0.65 -10.09 -6.55
N LYS A 215 0.87 -8.89 -7.08
CA LYS A 215 -0.12 -8.14 -7.88
C LYS A 215 0.39 -7.94 -9.29
N GLU A 216 -0.51 -8.09 -10.25
CA GLU A 216 -0.30 -7.67 -11.63
C GLU A 216 -0.39 -6.15 -11.75
N ALA A 217 0.62 -5.55 -12.37
CA ALA A 217 0.64 -4.13 -12.70
C ALA A 217 0.37 -3.97 -14.20
N GLY A 218 -0.72 -3.28 -14.53
CA GLY A 218 -1.06 -2.93 -15.91
C GLY A 218 -0.28 -1.70 -16.43
N PRO A 219 -0.40 -1.40 -17.73
CA PRO A 219 0.02 -0.12 -18.27
C PRO A 219 -0.60 1.04 -17.49
N SER A 220 0.15 2.13 -17.34
CA SER A 220 -0.38 3.34 -16.71
C SER A 220 -1.60 3.85 -17.48
N VAL A 221 -2.68 4.20 -16.78
CA VAL A 221 -3.80 4.94 -17.37
C VAL A 221 -3.37 6.33 -17.84
N LEU A 222 -2.24 6.84 -17.35
CA LEU A 222 -1.66 8.10 -17.80
C LEU A 222 -0.84 7.95 -19.08
N ALA A 223 -0.51 6.73 -19.52
CA ALA A 223 0.38 6.51 -20.66
C ALA A 223 -0.18 7.11 -21.96
N GLU A 224 -1.50 7.09 -22.14
CA GLU A 224 -2.19 7.68 -23.29
C GLU A 224 -2.05 9.22 -23.34
N HIS A 225 -1.70 9.85 -22.21
CA HIS A 225 -1.65 11.31 -22.09
C HIS A 225 -0.25 11.86 -21.76
N ALA A 226 0.61 11.05 -21.14
CA ALA A 226 1.94 11.43 -20.67
C ALA A 226 3.07 10.64 -21.35
N GLY A 227 2.74 9.70 -22.24
CA GLY A 227 3.70 8.88 -22.97
C GLY A 227 4.07 7.58 -22.25
N ALA A 228 4.99 6.82 -22.82
CA ALA A 228 5.38 5.53 -22.29
C ALA A 228 6.19 5.65 -20.98
N SER A 229 6.07 4.62 -20.14
CA SER A 229 6.95 4.44 -18.97
C SER A 229 8.41 4.31 -19.41
N ARG A 230 9.33 4.92 -18.64
CA ARG A 230 10.77 4.68 -18.79
C ARG A 230 11.18 3.24 -18.47
N TYR A 231 10.36 2.55 -17.67
CA TYR A 231 10.54 1.15 -17.32
C TYR A 231 9.78 0.27 -18.30
N ALA A 232 10.46 -0.74 -18.84
CA ALA A 232 9.85 -1.76 -19.69
C ALA A 232 8.83 -2.62 -18.91
N ASN A 233 9.07 -2.83 -17.61
CA ASN A 233 8.20 -3.61 -16.74
C ASN A 233 7.31 -2.69 -15.88
N GLN A 234 5.99 -2.91 -15.92
CA GLN A 234 5.02 -2.09 -15.16
C GLN A 234 5.10 -2.33 -13.65
N GLY A 235 5.49 -3.52 -13.20
CA GLY A 235 5.78 -3.79 -11.79
C GLY A 235 7.00 -3.01 -11.31
N GLU A 236 8.04 -2.89 -12.15
CA GLU A 236 9.21 -2.05 -11.85
C GLU A 236 8.84 -0.56 -11.78
N ARG A 237 7.95 -0.09 -12.66
CA ARG A 237 7.38 1.27 -12.60
C ARG A 237 6.74 1.53 -11.23
N VAL A 238 5.79 0.68 -10.83
CA VAL A 238 5.07 0.80 -9.55
C VAL A 238 6.04 0.78 -8.36
N VAL A 239 6.92 -0.22 -8.29
CA VAL A 239 7.85 -0.38 -7.15
C VAL A 239 8.86 0.78 -7.07
N SER A 240 9.41 1.20 -8.20
CA SER A 240 10.39 2.29 -8.22
C SER A 240 9.73 3.63 -7.89
N GLY A 241 8.52 3.87 -8.38
CA GLY A 241 7.73 5.05 -8.04
C GLY A 241 7.37 5.09 -6.55
N GLN A 242 6.94 3.96 -5.99
CA GLN A 242 6.72 3.82 -4.56
C GLN A 242 7.99 4.14 -3.77
N ARG A 243 9.15 3.57 -4.12
CA ARG A 243 10.42 3.84 -3.41
C ARG A 243 10.87 5.29 -3.51
N LEU A 244 10.52 5.99 -4.59
CA LEU A 244 10.86 7.39 -4.78
C LEU A 244 9.98 8.33 -3.93
N MET A 245 8.70 7.99 -3.78
CA MET A 245 7.72 8.88 -3.15
C MET A 245 7.41 8.53 -1.69
N GLN A 246 7.48 7.25 -1.34
CA GLN A 246 7.15 6.76 -0.01
C GLN A 246 8.33 6.98 0.93
N ALA A 247 8.07 7.68 2.04
CA ALA A 247 9.04 7.89 3.09
C ALA A 247 9.45 6.54 3.71
N SER A 248 10.75 6.26 3.65
CA SER A 248 11.38 5.07 4.24
C SER A 248 11.91 5.36 5.65
#